data_AF-A0A815ZFC5-F1
#
_entry.id   AF-A0A815ZFC5-F1
#
_cell.length_a   1.000
_cell.length_b   1.000
_cell.length_c   1.000
_cell.angle_alpha   90.00
_cell.angle_beta   90.00
_cell.angle_gamma   90.00
#
_symmetry.space_group_name_H-M   'P 1'
#
loop_
_entity.id
_entity.type
_entity.pdbx_description
1 polymer ?
#
loop_
_entity_poly.entity_id
_entity_poly.type
_entity_poly.pdbx_seq_one_letter_code
_entity_poly.pdbx_strand_id
1 'polypeptide(L)'
;MTQAKQPNVSRYADIREEPIHKLLVPIKGYQDQSLVSLEEAIKPIAHLFDDLAEHVWIAKKNCKNPTDNLTQDESAAIHLYTMEFDGNKSFYRLLNATLRSENRQSLKPWFSYLKLFMTALYKLPSKAETVYRGMKNIDLSDQYLKGNQFAWWGVSSCTRAVDVLQSDEFLGQDGKRTMFNIECSNGKSITSHSYFSAKEEEVILMPGSYF
;
A
#
# COMPACT_ATOMS: atom_id res chain seq x y z
N MET A 1 -12.66 26.45 -2.50
CA MET A 1 -11.54 26.14 -3.40
C MET A 1 -10.66 25.12 -2.69
N THR A 2 -10.89 23.85 -2.97
CA THR A 2 -10.15 22.74 -2.35
C THR A 2 -8.76 22.70 -2.97
N GLN A 3 -7.73 23.11 -2.22
CA GLN A 3 -6.35 22.84 -2.62
C GLN A 3 -6.19 21.33 -2.68
N ALA A 4 -6.00 20.79 -3.89
CA ALA A 4 -5.54 19.42 -4.05
C ALA A 4 -4.19 19.33 -3.33
N LYS A 5 -4.12 18.60 -2.21
CA LYS A 5 -2.85 18.31 -1.54
C LYS A 5 -1.96 17.57 -2.53
N GLN A 6 -0.75 18.09 -2.72
CA GLN A 6 0.27 17.55 -3.63
C GLN A 6 0.68 16.14 -3.20
N PRO A 7 0.92 15.21 -4.15
CA PRO A 7 1.28 13.84 -3.82
C PRO A 7 2.67 13.77 -3.19
N ASN A 8 2.74 13.21 -1.98
CA ASN A 8 4.00 12.97 -1.28
C ASN A 8 4.38 11.50 -1.41
N VAL A 9 5.66 11.22 -1.68
CA VAL A 9 6.13 10.02 -2.41
C VAL A 9 6.57 8.86 -1.53
N SER A 10 6.36 9.00 -0.22
CA SER A 10 6.87 8.05 0.75
C SER A 10 6.35 6.61 0.63
N ARG A 11 5.16 6.40 0.06
CA ARG A 11 4.57 5.05 -0.12
C ARG A 11 5.28 4.17 -1.14
N TYR A 12 6.02 4.80 -2.06
CA TYR A 12 6.83 4.07 -3.03
C TYR A 12 8.21 3.75 -2.46
N ALA A 13 8.63 4.40 -1.35
CA ALA A 13 10.01 4.49 -0.89
C ALA A 13 10.45 3.49 0.21
N ASP A 14 9.57 2.59 0.69
CA ASP A 14 9.85 1.73 1.86
C ASP A 14 10.45 0.35 1.52
N ILE A 15 10.77 0.10 0.24
CA ILE A 15 11.29 -1.19 -0.24
C ILE A 15 12.65 -1.58 0.35
N ARG A 16 13.45 -0.59 0.79
CA ARG A 16 14.79 -0.81 1.37
C ARG A 16 14.78 -1.70 2.59
N GLU A 17 13.63 -1.74 3.25
CA GLU A 17 13.43 -2.42 4.51
C GLU A 17 12.78 -3.80 4.31
N GLU A 18 12.61 -4.25 3.06
CA GLU A 18 12.16 -5.61 2.76
C GLU A 18 13.27 -6.63 3.13
N PRO A 19 12.94 -7.70 3.88
CA PRO A 19 13.91 -8.74 4.24
C PRO A 19 14.18 -9.68 3.05
N ILE A 20 14.71 -9.16 1.94
CA ILE A 20 14.86 -9.87 0.66
C ILE A 20 15.77 -11.11 0.72
N HIS A 21 16.64 -11.20 1.73
CA HIS A 21 17.54 -12.34 1.93
C HIS A 21 16.92 -13.46 2.78
N LYS A 22 15.67 -13.29 3.25
CA LYS A 22 15.01 -14.24 4.15
C LYS A 22 13.52 -14.32 3.87
N LEU A 23 13.05 -15.53 3.54
CA LEU A 23 11.62 -15.81 3.50
C LEU A 23 11.08 -15.96 4.91
N LEU A 24 10.09 -15.14 5.25
CA LEU A 24 9.37 -15.21 6.51
C LEU A 24 8.23 -16.23 6.41
N VAL A 25 7.74 -16.67 7.57
CA VAL A 25 6.54 -17.51 7.60
C VAL A 25 5.31 -16.71 7.14
N PRO A 26 4.38 -17.34 6.39
CA PRO A 26 3.13 -16.68 5.99
C PRO A 26 2.31 -16.21 7.19
N ILE A 27 1.66 -15.07 7.02
CA ILE A 27 0.72 -14.54 8.02
C ILE A 27 -0.57 -15.35 7.93
N LYS A 28 -1.06 -15.82 9.08
CA LYS A 28 -2.30 -16.58 9.22
C LYS A 28 -3.14 -16.01 10.35
N GLY A 29 -4.46 -16.16 10.27
CA GLY A 29 -5.42 -15.82 11.33
C GLY A 29 -6.21 -14.54 11.06
N TYR A 30 -5.73 -13.65 10.19
CA TYR A 30 -6.53 -12.51 9.74
C TYR A 30 -7.73 -12.96 8.90
N GLN A 31 -7.59 -14.05 8.14
CA GLN A 31 -8.67 -14.56 7.29
C GLN A 31 -9.90 -15.02 8.10
N ASP A 32 -9.68 -15.44 9.35
CA ASP A 32 -10.68 -15.98 10.27
C ASP A 32 -11.43 -14.88 11.04
N GLN A 33 -10.99 -13.61 10.91
CA GLN A 33 -11.69 -12.48 11.50
C GLN A 33 -13.04 -12.26 10.81
N SER A 34 -14.03 -11.81 11.57
CA SER A 34 -15.28 -11.32 11.02
C SER A 34 -15.04 -10.04 10.21
N LEU A 35 -15.79 -9.89 9.11
CA LEU A 35 -15.83 -8.62 8.39
C LEU A 35 -16.64 -7.62 9.21
N VAL A 36 -16.04 -6.47 9.52
CA VAL A 36 -16.62 -5.42 10.36
C VAL A 36 -16.47 -4.06 9.68
N SER A 37 -17.09 -3.01 10.23
CA SER A 37 -16.92 -1.65 9.69
C SER A 37 -15.47 -1.16 9.84
N LEU A 38 -15.10 -0.13 9.09
CA LEU A 38 -13.74 0.43 9.17
C LEU A 38 -13.43 0.94 10.58
N GLU A 39 -14.39 1.56 11.27
CA GLU A 39 -14.22 2.03 12.65
C GLU A 39 -13.93 0.89 13.62
N GLU A 40 -14.64 -0.24 13.50
CA GLU A 40 -14.38 -1.42 14.34
C GLU A 40 -13.03 -2.05 14.00
N ALA A 41 -12.68 -2.12 12.72
CA ALA A 41 -11.46 -2.76 12.23
C ALA A 41 -10.17 -2.08 12.72
N ILE A 42 -10.22 -0.78 12.96
CA ILE A 42 -9.06 0.02 13.40
C ILE A 42 -8.95 0.16 14.93
N LYS A 43 -9.98 -0.20 15.71
CA LYS A 43 -9.95 -0.06 17.19
C LYS A 43 -8.69 -0.63 17.84
N PRO A 44 -8.19 -1.84 17.48
CA PRO A 44 -7.03 -2.40 18.15
C PRO A 44 -5.73 -1.64 17.89
N ILE A 45 -5.67 -0.85 16.81
CA ILE A 45 -4.48 -0.10 16.37
C ILE A 45 -4.63 1.42 16.51
N ALA A 46 -5.79 1.91 16.98
CA ALA A 46 -6.06 3.34 17.09
C ALA A 46 -5.03 4.09 17.95
N HIS A 47 -4.55 3.47 19.02
CA HIS A 47 -3.54 4.04 19.92
C HIS A 47 -2.16 4.30 19.26
N LEU A 48 -1.92 3.77 18.06
CA LEU A 48 -0.67 3.97 17.32
C LEU A 48 -0.63 5.30 16.56
N PHE A 49 -1.76 6.03 16.53
CA PHE A 49 -1.97 7.19 15.70
C PHE A 49 -2.66 8.29 16.49
N ASP A 50 -2.22 9.54 16.29
CA ASP A 50 -2.78 10.69 17.01
C ASP A 50 -4.18 11.05 16.45
N ASP A 51 -4.36 11.07 15.12
CA ASP A 51 -5.58 11.57 14.45
C ASP A 51 -6.33 10.51 13.59
N LEU A 52 -6.23 9.22 13.92
CA LEU A 52 -6.77 8.16 13.06
C LEU A 52 -8.28 8.27 12.83
N ALA A 53 -9.04 8.69 13.84
CA ALA A 53 -10.49 8.82 13.74
C ALA A 53 -10.93 9.83 12.67
N GLU A 54 -10.19 10.94 12.54
CA GLU A 54 -10.46 11.96 11.52
C GLU A 54 -10.19 11.42 10.12
N HIS A 55 -9.07 10.71 9.94
CA HIS A 55 -8.71 10.08 8.66
C HIS A 55 -9.72 9.01 8.25
N VAL A 56 -10.19 8.19 9.19
CA VAL A 56 -11.27 7.21 8.97
C VAL A 56 -12.56 7.90 8.53
N TRP A 57 -12.93 9.01 9.18
CA TRP A 57 -14.10 9.79 8.80
C TRP A 57 -13.97 10.34 7.37
N ILE A 58 -12.82 10.93 7.02
CA ILE A 58 -12.54 11.44 5.66
C ILE A 58 -12.66 10.31 4.64
N ALA A 59 -12.01 9.17 4.89
CA ALA A 59 -12.05 8.01 4.01
C ALA A 59 -13.48 7.54 3.74
N LYS A 60 -14.31 7.38 4.79
CA LYS A 60 -15.71 6.99 4.62
C LYS A 60 -16.53 8.03 3.88
N LYS A 61 -16.31 9.32 4.13
CA LYS A 61 -17.02 10.40 3.43
C LYS A 61 -16.73 10.41 1.93
N ASN A 62 -15.49 10.09 1.54
CA ASN A 62 -15.08 10.03 0.14
C ASN A 62 -15.54 8.74 -0.56
N CYS A 63 -15.87 7.69 0.18
CA CYS A 63 -16.24 6.38 -0.37
C CYS A 63 -17.73 6.01 -0.21
N LYS A 64 -18.65 6.97 -0.15
CA LYS A 64 -20.09 6.68 0.10
C LYS A 64 -20.75 5.76 -0.92
N ASN A 65 -20.41 5.90 -2.20
CA ASN A 65 -20.98 5.14 -3.31
C ASN A 65 -19.85 4.58 -4.17
N PRO A 66 -19.10 3.59 -3.67
CA PRO A 66 -17.93 3.09 -4.38
C PRO A 66 -18.36 2.23 -5.58
N THR A 67 -17.46 2.13 -6.56
CA THR A 67 -17.57 1.21 -7.70
C THR A 67 -17.11 -0.20 -7.32
N ASP A 68 -17.03 -1.09 -8.32
CA ASP A 68 -16.37 -2.40 -8.21
C ASP A 68 -16.99 -3.35 -7.17
N ASN A 69 -18.28 -3.18 -6.89
CA ASN A 69 -19.05 -3.95 -5.89
C ASN A 69 -18.42 -3.95 -4.49
N LEU A 70 -17.64 -2.92 -4.16
CA LEU A 70 -17.15 -2.71 -2.80
C LEU A 70 -18.25 -2.15 -1.92
N THR A 71 -18.21 -2.47 -0.63
CA THR A 71 -18.94 -1.69 0.37
C THR A 71 -18.23 -0.38 0.64
N GLN A 72 -18.92 0.57 1.28
CA GLN A 72 -18.30 1.82 1.73
C GLN A 72 -17.07 1.56 2.62
N ASP A 73 -17.16 0.62 3.56
CA ASP A 73 -16.06 0.31 4.49
C ASP A 73 -14.87 -0.34 3.76
N GLU A 74 -15.12 -1.20 2.78
CA GLU A 74 -14.09 -1.84 1.96
C GLU A 74 -13.32 -0.80 1.11
N SER A 75 -14.05 0.07 0.41
CA SER A 75 -13.43 1.14 -0.37
C SER A 75 -12.71 2.15 0.55
N ALA A 76 -13.29 2.47 1.71
CA ALA A 76 -12.67 3.39 2.66
C ALA A 76 -11.40 2.79 3.30
N ALA A 77 -11.31 1.47 3.46
CA ALA A 77 -10.08 0.82 3.91
C ALA A 77 -8.93 1.01 2.93
N ILE A 78 -9.20 0.88 1.61
CA ILE A 78 -8.23 1.18 0.55
C ILE A 78 -7.86 2.67 0.55
N HIS A 79 -8.87 3.54 0.65
CA HIS A 79 -8.66 4.98 0.69
C HIS A 79 -7.74 5.38 1.86
N LEU A 80 -8.05 4.89 3.07
CA LEU A 80 -7.26 5.13 4.27
C LEU A 80 -5.80 4.65 4.12
N TYR A 81 -5.59 3.47 3.52
CA TYR A 81 -4.24 2.97 3.24
C TYR A 81 -3.43 3.97 2.41
N THR A 82 -4.06 4.60 1.41
CA THR A 82 -3.38 5.54 0.51
C THR A 82 -3.25 6.98 1.06
N MET A 83 -3.87 7.30 2.19
CA MET A 83 -3.78 8.65 2.76
C MET A 83 -2.38 8.93 3.31
N GLU A 84 -1.93 10.18 3.14
CA GLU A 84 -0.74 10.69 3.82
C GLU A 84 -1.13 11.35 5.13
N PHE A 85 -0.47 10.96 6.22
CA PHE A 85 -0.61 11.58 7.53
C PHE A 85 0.61 12.48 7.76
N ASP A 86 0.48 13.43 8.67
CA ASP A 86 1.58 14.32 9.00
C ASP A 86 2.70 13.58 9.78
N GLY A 87 3.93 14.08 9.66
CA GLY A 87 5.04 13.65 10.51
C GLY A 87 5.57 12.22 10.29
N ASN A 88 5.52 11.70 9.06
CA ASN A 88 6.02 10.35 8.69
C ASN A 88 5.28 9.17 9.36
N LYS A 89 4.08 9.38 9.92
CA LYS A 89 3.27 8.34 10.58
C LYS A 89 2.09 7.86 9.72
N SER A 90 2.18 7.98 8.40
CA SER A 90 1.11 7.55 7.48
C SER A 90 0.73 6.09 7.70
N PHE A 91 -0.57 5.80 7.60
CA PHE A 91 -1.14 4.49 7.94
C PHE A 91 -0.43 3.32 7.22
N TYR A 92 -0.19 3.46 5.91
CA TYR A 92 0.52 2.44 5.13
C TYR A 92 1.95 2.19 5.62
N ARG A 93 2.66 3.21 6.13
CA ARG A 93 4.07 3.04 6.56
C ARG A 93 4.13 2.09 7.74
N LEU A 94 3.26 2.32 8.73
CA LEU A 94 3.24 1.48 9.93
C LEU A 94 2.71 0.08 9.62
N LEU A 95 1.70 -0.04 8.74
CA LEU A 95 1.22 -1.34 8.28
C LEU A 95 2.33 -2.11 7.55
N ASN A 96 3.01 -1.51 6.57
CA ASN A 96 4.07 -2.16 5.80
C ASN A 96 5.27 -2.53 6.66
N ALA A 97 5.69 -1.65 7.59
CA ALA A 97 6.72 -1.99 8.56
C ALA A 97 6.31 -3.22 9.41
N THR A 98 5.04 -3.29 9.83
CA THR A 98 4.54 -4.43 10.60
C THR A 98 4.44 -5.70 9.75
N LEU A 99 4.10 -5.59 8.47
CA LEU A 99 4.08 -6.73 7.53
C LEU A 99 5.50 -7.27 7.24
N ARG A 100 6.50 -6.39 7.21
CA ARG A 100 7.92 -6.74 7.02
C ARG A 100 8.59 -7.29 8.28
N SER A 101 7.99 -7.07 9.45
CA SER A 101 8.49 -7.56 10.74
C SER A 101 8.55 -9.09 10.79
N GLU A 102 9.70 -9.62 11.24
CA GLU A 102 9.85 -11.05 11.56
C GLU A 102 8.96 -11.46 12.73
N ASN A 103 8.69 -10.54 13.66
CA ASN A 103 7.81 -10.79 14.79
C ASN A 103 6.35 -10.77 14.32
N ARG A 104 5.86 -11.90 13.81
CA ARG A 104 4.47 -12.02 13.32
C ARG A 104 3.40 -11.71 14.37
N GLN A 105 3.73 -11.73 15.67
CA GLN A 105 2.79 -11.34 16.72
C GLN A 105 2.44 -9.85 16.67
N SER A 106 3.36 -8.99 16.18
CA SER A 106 3.11 -7.55 16.07
C SER A 106 1.99 -7.21 15.09
N LEU A 107 1.66 -8.14 14.18
CA LEU A 107 0.60 -7.95 13.20
C LEU A 107 -0.79 -8.32 13.73
N LYS A 108 -0.90 -9.04 14.85
CA LYS A 108 -2.21 -9.45 15.41
C LYS A 108 -3.19 -8.30 15.62
N PRO A 109 -2.79 -7.13 16.16
CA PRO A 109 -3.69 -5.97 16.27
C PRO A 109 -4.26 -5.51 14.92
N TRP A 110 -3.55 -5.74 13.82
CA TRP A 110 -3.95 -5.35 12.47
C TRP A 110 -4.92 -6.32 11.81
N PHE A 111 -5.21 -7.48 12.41
CA PHE A 111 -5.95 -8.55 11.73
C PHE A 111 -7.36 -8.14 11.28
N SER A 112 -8.08 -7.37 12.10
CA SER A 112 -9.41 -6.88 11.73
C SER A 112 -9.35 -5.91 10.54
N TYR A 113 -8.36 -5.01 10.52
CA TYR A 113 -8.11 -4.13 9.37
C TYR A 113 -7.67 -4.92 8.13
N LEU A 114 -6.71 -5.85 8.27
CA LEU A 114 -6.23 -6.70 7.18
C LEU A 114 -7.34 -7.53 6.58
N LYS A 115 -8.27 -8.05 7.39
CA LYS A 115 -9.46 -8.75 6.89
C LYS A 115 -10.26 -7.87 5.95
N LEU A 116 -10.61 -6.66 6.40
CA LEU A 116 -11.40 -5.71 5.61
C LEU A 116 -10.66 -5.28 4.33
N PHE A 117 -9.39 -4.88 4.46
CA PHE A 117 -8.55 -4.41 3.36
C PHE A 117 -8.30 -5.50 2.31
N MET A 118 -7.92 -6.71 2.73
CA MET A 118 -7.68 -7.83 1.80
C MET A 118 -8.97 -8.27 1.13
N THR A 119 -10.10 -8.33 1.85
CA THR A 119 -11.41 -8.61 1.24
C THR A 119 -11.76 -7.59 0.15
N ALA A 120 -11.48 -6.29 0.37
CA ALA A 120 -11.66 -5.26 -0.64
C ALA A 120 -10.77 -5.52 -1.87
N LEU A 121 -9.47 -5.73 -1.68
CA LEU A 121 -8.53 -5.99 -2.79
C LEU A 121 -8.85 -7.26 -3.59
N TYR A 122 -9.36 -8.32 -2.94
CA TYR A 122 -9.74 -9.55 -3.63
C TYR A 122 -10.97 -9.41 -4.52
N LYS A 123 -11.86 -8.44 -4.24
CA LYS A 123 -13.03 -8.13 -5.09
C LYS A 123 -12.64 -7.39 -6.37
N LEU A 124 -11.53 -6.64 -6.34
CA LEU A 124 -11.02 -5.94 -7.51
C LEU A 124 -10.48 -6.94 -8.56
N PRO A 125 -10.63 -6.67 -9.87
CA PRO A 125 -10.12 -7.54 -10.90
C PRO A 125 -8.59 -7.68 -10.81
N SER A 126 -8.10 -8.90 -11.00
CA SER A 126 -6.67 -9.15 -11.20
C SER A 126 -6.32 -8.92 -12.66
N LYS A 127 -5.26 -8.15 -12.91
CA LYS A 127 -4.76 -7.92 -14.27
C LYS A 127 -3.30 -8.31 -14.39
N ALA A 128 -2.97 -9.01 -15.47
CA ALA A 128 -1.60 -9.22 -15.89
C ALA A 128 -1.14 -7.97 -16.66
N GLU A 129 -0.09 -7.31 -16.19
CA GLU A 129 0.38 -6.04 -16.74
C GLU A 129 1.77 -5.67 -16.22
N THR A 130 2.38 -4.71 -16.91
CA THR A 130 3.61 -4.06 -16.47
C THR A 130 3.29 -2.87 -15.58
N VAL A 131 3.89 -2.84 -14.39
CA VAL A 131 3.78 -1.73 -13.44
C VAL A 131 5.16 -1.26 -13.01
N TYR A 132 5.22 -0.03 -12.52
CA TYR A 132 6.46 0.63 -12.16
C TYR A 132 6.46 1.07 -10.70
N ARG A 133 7.63 0.99 -10.06
CA ARG A 133 7.85 1.51 -8.72
C ARG A 133 9.18 2.26 -8.67
N GLY A 134 9.11 3.54 -8.33
CA GLY A 134 10.26 4.44 -8.29
C GLY A 134 10.79 4.66 -6.88
N MET A 135 12.12 4.69 -6.76
CA MET A 135 12.85 4.97 -5.52
C MET A 135 13.82 6.13 -5.73
N LYS A 136 13.55 7.25 -5.07
CA LYS A 136 14.44 8.41 -5.09
C LYS A 136 15.62 8.23 -4.13
N ASN A 137 16.77 8.78 -4.50
CA ASN A 137 17.99 8.83 -3.68
C ASN A 137 18.50 7.46 -3.21
N ILE A 138 18.37 6.41 -4.04
CA ILE A 138 18.98 5.10 -3.79
C ILE A 138 19.37 4.34 -5.04
N ASP A 139 20.44 3.58 -4.90
CA ASP A 139 20.80 2.47 -5.76
C ASP A 139 20.59 1.13 -5.01
N LEU A 140 19.73 0.27 -5.55
CA LEU A 140 19.41 -1.06 -5.01
C LEU A 140 19.96 -2.20 -5.91
N SER A 141 20.83 -1.89 -6.88
CA SER A 141 21.32 -2.88 -7.85
C SER A 141 22.00 -4.08 -7.18
N ASP A 142 22.76 -3.86 -6.10
CA ASP A 142 23.43 -4.92 -5.34
C ASP A 142 22.47 -5.81 -4.52
N GLN A 143 21.25 -5.32 -4.25
CA GLN A 143 20.23 -6.04 -3.49
C GLN A 143 19.40 -6.97 -4.37
N TYR A 144 19.13 -6.56 -5.61
CA TYR A 144 18.27 -7.27 -6.55
C TYR A 144 19.07 -7.86 -7.72
N LEU A 145 19.90 -8.85 -7.40
CA LEU A 145 20.73 -9.53 -8.39
C LEU A 145 19.90 -10.46 -9.29
N LYS A 146 20.26 -10.50 -10.57
CA LYS A 146 19.60 -11.36 -11.57
C LYS A 146 19.65 -12.84 -11.13
N GLY A 147 18.49 -13.49 -11.19
CA GLY A 147 18.34 -14.91 -10.84
C GLY A 147 18.06 -15.17 -9.36
N ASN A 148 18.16 -14.16 -8.49
CA ASN A 148 17.70 -14.29 -7.11
C ASN A 148 16.19 -14.22 -7.06
N GLN A 149 15.61 -15.02 -6.17
CA GLN A 149 14.19 -14.97 -5.87
C GLN A 149 13.98 -14.31 -4.50
N PHE A 150 12.93 -13.51 -4.38
CA PHE A 150 12.63 -12.77 -3.15
C PHE A 150 11.13 -12.53 -3.01
N ALA A 151 10.74 -12.12 -1.80
CA ALA A 151 9.37 -11.70 -1.52
C ALA A 151 9.33 -10.26 -1.02
N TRP A 152 8.32 -9.50 -1.45
CA TRP A 152 7.95 -8.24 -0.83
C TRP A 152 6.78 -8.48 0.11
N TRP A 153 7.03 -8.32 1.41
CA TRP A 153 6.06 -8.60 2.46
C TRP A 153 5.10 -7.45 2.68
N GLY A 154 5.54 -6.21 2.45
CA GLY A 154 4.69 -5.03 2.49
C GLY A 154 3.68 -5.01 1.33
N VAL A 155 2.63 -4.22 1.49
CA VAL A 155 1.75 -3.88 0.37
C VAL A 155 2.54 -2.98 -0.58
N SER A 156 2.66 -3.41 -1.83
CA SER A 156 3.49 -2.71 -2.81
C SER A 156 2.63 -1.83 -3.71
N SER A 157 2.64 -0.52 -3.44
CA SER A 157 2.06 0.48 -4.35
C SER A 157 2.96 0.67 -5.57
N CYS A 158 2.38 0.58 -6.75
CA CYS A 158 3.00 0.78 -8.06
C CYS A 158 2.13 1.72 -8.90
N THR A 159 2.65 2.19 -10.03
CA THR A 159 1.91 3.01 -10.99
C THR A 159 2.05 2.44 -12.40
N ARG A 160 1.04 2.65 -13.24
CA ARG A 160 1.14 2.44 -14.70
C ARG A 160 1.76 3.63 -15.43
N ALA A 161 1.65 4.82 -14.85
CA ALA A 161 2.06 6.06 -15.47
C ALA A 161 3.55 6.29 -15.25
N VAL A 162 4.39 5.85 -16.19
CA VAL A 162 5.85 6.06 -16.15
C VAL A 162 6.19 7.55 -15.98
N ASP A 163 5.42 8.43 -16.62
CA ASP A 163 5.65 9.88 -16.57
C ASP A 163 5.46 10.44 -15.16
N VAL A 164 4.58 9.83 -14.35
CA VAL A 164 4.42 10.20 -12.93
C VAL A 164 5.75 9.98 -12.19
N LEU A 165 6.49 8.92 -12.51
CA LEU A 165 7.80 8.66 -11.92
C LEU A 165 8.86 9.68 -12.34
N GLN A 166 8.77 10.29 -13.52
CA GLN A 166 9.79 11.23 -13.99
C GLN A 166 9.75 12.59 -13.30
N SER A 167 8.64 12.94 -12.65
CA SER A 167 8.53 14.18 -11.89
C SER A 167 9.44 14.16 -10.65
N ASP A 168 9.93 15.34 -10.24
CA ASP A 168 10.80 15.48 -9.07
C ASP A 168 10.16 15.00 -7.77
N GLU A 169 8.84 14.99 -7.71
CA GLU A 169 8.08 14.44 -6.60
C GLU A 169 8.38 12.95 -6.44
N PHE A 170 8.37 12.17 -7.54
CA PHE A 170 8.52 10.72 -7.53
C PHE A 170 9.99 10.27 -7.62
N LEU A 171 10.49 9.98 -8.82
CA LEU A 171 11.89 9.62 -9.00
C LEU A 171 12.76 10.88 -9.12
N GLY A 172 12.28 11.88 -9.86
CA GLY A 172 13.06 13.02 -10.32
C GLY A 172 14.23 12.62 -11.21
N GLN A 173 14.93 13.60 -11.77
CA GLN A 173 16.01 13.33 -12.75
C GLN A 173 17.42 13.30 -12.13
N ASP A 174 17.62 13.85 -10.93
CA ASP A 174 18.96 14.10 -10.37
C ASP A 174 19.34 13.28 -9.13
N GLY A 175 20.46 12.55 -9.18
CA GLY A 175 21.06 11.77 -8.08
C GLY A 175 20.98 10.25 -8.30
N LYS A 176 21.25 9.42 -7.27
CA LYS A 176 21.02 7.97 -7.37
C LYS A 176 19.53 7.64 -7.36
N ARG A 177 19.07 6.72 -8.21
CA ARG A 177 17.67 6.29 -8.28
C ARG A 177 17.56 4.85 -8.75
N THR A 178 16.51 4.17 -8.28
CA THR A 178 16.15 2.83 -8.70
C THR A 178 14.72 2.85 -9.20
N MET A 179 14.48 2.29 -10.37
CA MET A 179 13.14 2.06 -10.89
C MET A 179 12.96 0.56 -11.13
N PHE A 180 11.94 0.00 -10.51
CA PHE A 180 11.49 -1.36 -10.81
C PHE A 180 10.52 -1.31 -11.98
N ASN A 181 10.78 -2.14 -12.99
CA ASN A 181 9.86 -2.49 -14.05
C ASN A 181 9.39 -3.93 -13.78
N ILE A 182 8.10 -4.09 -13.49
CA ILE A 182 7.55 -5.32 -12.93
C ILE A 182 6.46 -5.85 -13.83
N GLU A 183 6.67 -7.02 -14.41
CA GLU A 183 5.62 -7.80 -15.07
C GLU A 183 4.87 -8.60 -14.00
N CYS A 184 3.67 -8.16 -13.64
CA CYS A 184 2.83 -8.83 -12.65
C CYS A 184 1.69 -9.59 -13.32
N SER A 185 1.22 -10.66 -12.68
CA SER A 185 0.07 -11.45 -13.16
C SER A 185 -1.25 -11.10 -12.45
N ASN A 186 -1.17 -10.42 -11.30
CA ASN A 186 -2.28 -10.22 -10.38
C ASN A 186 -2.36 -8.79 -9.81
N GLY A 187 -1.93 -7.79 -10.58
CA GLY A 187 -2.04 -6.39 -10.19
C GLY A 187 -3.49 -5.99 -9.89
N LYS A 188 -3.69 -5.21 -8.81
CA LYS A 188 -4.99 -4.71 -8.38
C LYS A 188 -5.05 -3.20 -8.57
N SER A 189 -5.79 -2.74 -9.57
CA SER A 189 -6.01 -1.30 -9.79
C SER A 189 -6.84 -0.73 -8.65
N ILE A 190 -6.31 0.27 -7.94
CA ILE A 190 -7.05 0.95 -6.86
C ILE A 190 -7.36 2.42 -7.17
N THR A 191 -7.13 2.86 -8.40
CA THR A 191 -7.34 4.24 -8.87
C THR A 191 -8.68 4.85 -8.42
N SER A 192 -9.79 4.10 -8.49
CA SER A 192 -11.13 4.57 -8.10
C SER A 192 -11.36 4.68 -6.58
N HIS A 193 -10.43 4.14 -5.78
CA HIS A 193 -10.55 4.03 -4.34
C HIS A 193 -9.40 4.71 -3.58
N SER A 194 -8.35 5.16 -4.29
CA SER A 194 -7.21 5.86 -3.72
C SER A 194 -7.60 7.26 -3.22
N TYR A 195 -6.86 7.77 -2.24
CA TYR A 195 -6.91 9.16 -1.78
C TYR A 195 -6.37 10.12 -2.85
N PHE A 196 -5.41 9.65 -3.63
CA PHE A 196 -4.79 10.43 -4.68
C PHE A 196 -5.62 10.45 -5.96
N SER A 197 -5.34 11.45 -6.80
CA SER A 197 -6.07 11.62 -8.06
C SER A 197 -5.87 10.43 -9.00
N ALA A 198 -6.83 10.22 -9.90
CA ALA A 198 -6.77 9.15 -10.90
C ALA A 198 -5.51 9.17 -11.79
N LYS A 199 -4.78 10.28 -11.84
CA LYS A 199 -3.53 10.44 -12.59
C LYS A 199 -2.41 9.51 -12.13
N GLU A 200 -2.41 9.07 -10.87
CA GLU A 200 -1.37 8.15 -10.39
C GLU A 200 -1.55 6.73 -10.91
N GLU A 201 -2.72 6.39 -11.47
CA GLU A 201 -3.05 5.06 -11.99
C GLU A 201 -2.53 3.92 -11.09
N GLU A 202 -2.79 4.06 -9.78
CA GLU A 202 -2.16 3.24 -8.78
C GLU A 202 -2.62 1.77 -8.86
N VAL A 203 -1.64 0.88 -8.80
CA VAL A 203 -1.81 -0.57 -8.78
C VAL A 203 -1.13 -1.13 -7.54
N ILE A 204 -1.84 -1.95 -6.78
CA ILE A 204 -1.28 -2.70 -5.65
C ILE A 204 -0.84 -4.08 -6.12
N LEU A 205 0.38 -4.47 -5.73
CA LEU A 205 0.77 -5.87 -5.63
C LEU A 205 0.56 -6.32 -4.18
N MET A 206 -0.04 -7.51 -4.03
CA MET A 206 -0.48 -8.02 -2.73
C MET A 206 0.70 -8.24 -1.77
N PRO A 207 0.52 -8.10 -0.45
CA PRO A 207 1.57 -8.39 0.51
C PRO A 207 2.00 -9.86 0.42
N GLY A 208 3.30 -10.10 0.46
CA GLY A 208 3.89 -11.43 0.21
C GLY A 208 4.02 -11.78 -1.28
N SER A 209 4.06 -10.79 -2.18
CA SER A 209 4.32 -11.02 -3.60
C SER A 209 5.73 -11.57 -3.82
N TYR A 210 5.86 -12.56 -4.70
CA TYR A 210 7.09 -13.29 -4.96
C TYR A 210 7.59 -13.03 -6.39
N PHE A 211 8.90 -12.87 -6.54
CA PHE A 211 9.58 -12.51 -7.79
C PHE A 211 10.77 -13.46 -8.03
#